data_AF-A0A971KWF6-F1
#
_entry.id   AF-A0A971KWF6-F1
#
_cell.length_a   1.000
_cell.length_b   1.000
_cell.length_c   1.000
_cell.angle_alpha   90.00
_cell.angle_beta   90.00
_cell.angle_gamma   90.00
#
_symmetry.space_group_name_H-M   'P 1'
#
loop_
_entity.id
_entity.type
_entity.pdbx_description
1 polymer ?
#
loop_
_entity_poly.entity_id
_entity_poly.type
_entity_poly.pdbx_seq_one_letter_code
_entity_poly.pdbx_strand_id
1 'polypeptide(L)'
;MFELPAAKYPAPRSGLNYELPVAIQLPHSSCVFLQGDNGAGKTSFLEEVLVPKIHKAYDLLYLAQDIEIQQTTMIATLALLNQPVPDFLPDLITAWIKAATRCQVLILDEIDKYFKKDLDQAMTLSRFSLVLTVSHINLQAPYRSMQHGYALRFQRNHVRTVTLSLEHLW
;
A
#
# COMPACT_ATOMS: atom_id res chain seq x y z
N MET A 1 1.20 11.62 -11.21
CA MET A 1 2.45 10.86 -11.30
C MET A 1 3.11 10.92 -9.93
N PHE A 2 3.43 9.77 -9.33
CA PHE A 2 4.14 9.72 -8.05
C PHE A 2 5.65 9.63 -8.28
N GLU A 3 6.43 10.35 -7.49
CA GLU A 3 7.89 10.37 -7.61
C GLU A 3 8.59 10.17 -6.28
N LEU A 4 9.64 9.36 -6.29
CA LEU A 4 10.56 9.20 -5.18
C LEU A 4 12.01 9.30 -5.70
N PRO A 5 12.76 10.36 -5.35
CA PRO A 5 14.09 10.58 -5.92
C PRO A 5 15.09 9.51 -5.48
N ALA A 6 16.13 9.28 -6.29
CA ALA A 6 17.28 8.48 -5.90
C ALA A 6 17.96 9.12 -4.68
N ALA A 7 18.01 8.40 -3.57
CA ALA A 7 18.52 8.92 -2.30
C ALA A 7 18.70 7.80 -1.28
N LYS A 8 19.30 8.17 -0.14
CA LYS A 8 19.25 7.38 1.08
C LYS A 8 18.10 7.87 1.95
N TYR A 9 17.30 6.95 2.46
CA TYR A 9 16.14 7.21 3.29
C TYR A 9 16.35 6.60 4.67
N PRO A 10 16.71 7.41 5.69
CA PRO A 10 16.83 6.92 7.05
C PRO A 10 15.44 6.68 7.65
N ALA A 11 15.30 5.57 8.36
CA ALA A 11 14.09 5.18 9.08
C ALA A 11 14.43 4.99 10.57
N PRO A 12 14.40 6.07 11.36
CA PRO A 12 14.98 6.10 12.70
C PRO A 12 14.25 5.18 13.69
N ARG A 13 12.94 4.92 13.51
CA ARG A 13 12.18 4.05 14.43
C ARG A 13 12.59 2.59 14.26
N SER A 14 12.79 2.16 13.02
CA SER A 14 13.29 0.82 12.70
C SER A 14 14.82 0.68 12.77
N GLY A 15 15.54 1.80 12.78
CA GLY A 15 17.01 1.84 12.72
C GLY A 15 17.58 1.39 11.37
N LEU A 16 16.75 1.38 10.31
CA LEU A 16 17.12 0.99 8.96
C LEU A 16 17.51 2.20 8.12
N ASN A 17 18.32 1.96 7.09
CA ASN A 17 18.65 2.93 6.06
C ASN A 17 18.39 2.31 4.69
N TYR A 18 17.49 2.92 3.94
CA TYR A 18 17.10 2.43 2.61
C TYR A 18 17.87 3.17 1.53
N GLU A 19 18.52 2.43 0.65
CA GLU A 19 19.28 2.99 -0.46
C GLU A 19 18.50 2.77 -1.75
N LEU A 20 18.01 3.86 -2.33
CA LEU A 20 17.35 3.86 -3.62
C LEU A 20 18.31 4.45 -4.67
N PRO A 21 19.00 3.61 -5.48
CA PRO A 21 20.01 4.06 -6.42
C PRO A 21 19.43 4.78 -7.64
N VAL A 22 18.18 4.47 -8.00
CA VAL A 22 17.49 5.01 -9.17
C VAL A 22 16.14 5.58 -8.73
N ALA A 23 15.81 6.79 -9.19
CA ALA A 23 14.55 7.43 -8.85
C ALA A 23 13.37 6.57 -9.33
N ILE A 24 12.32 6.52 -8.52
CA ILE A 24 11.05 5.90 -8.87
C ILE A 24 10.15 6.99 -9.45
N GLN A 25 9.65 6.75 -10.65
CA GLN A 25 8.62 7.58 -11.28
C GLN A 25 7.49 6.65 -11.70
N LEU A 26 6.32 6.83 -11.10
CA LEU A 26 5.17 5.98 -11.33
C LEU A 26 4.08 6.78 -12.05
N PRO A 27 3.64 6.34 -13.24
CA PRO A 27 2.49 6.93 -13.91
C PRO A 27 1.22 6.76 -13.07
N HIS A 28 0.16 7.47 -13.45
CA HIS A 28 -1.16 7.23 -12.85
C HIS A 28 -1.63 5.79 -13.12
N SER A 29 -2.53 5.30 -12.27
CA SER A 29 -3.07 3.94 -12.34
C SER A 29 -1.96 2.86 -12.24
N SER A 30 -1.00 3.09 -11.34
CA SER A 30 0.06 2.14 -11.01
C SER A 30 -0.26 1.33 -9.76
N CYS A 31 0.11 0.04 -9.75
CA CYS A 31 0.19 -0.79 -8.56
C CYS A 31 1.66 -1.09 -8.24
N VAL A 32 2.07 -0.98 -6.98
CA VAL A 32 3.42 -1.33 -6.52
C VAL A 32 3.35 -2.38 -5.42
N PHE A 33 3.98 -3.53 -5.68
CA PHE A 33 4.19 -4.58 -4.70
C PHE A 33 5.51 -4.34 -3.98
N LEU A 34 5.47 -4.10 -2.68
CA LEU A 34 6.65 -4.08 -1.82
C LEU A 34 7.04 -5.54 -1.53
N GLN A 35 8.14 -5.99 -2.11
CA GLN A 35 8.56 -7.39 -2.09
C GLN A 35 9.94 -7.57 -1.46
N GLY A 36 10.09 -8.63 -0.67
CA GLY A 36 11.34 -8.97 -0.01
C GLY A 36 11.10 -9.88 1.18
N ASP A 37 12.17 -10.44 1.73
CA ASP A 37 12.09 -11.43 2.81
C ASP A 37 11.40 -10.88 4.07
N ASN A 38 11.01 -11.80 4.95
CA ASN A 38 10.51 -11.45 6.27
C ASN A 38 11.59 -10.67 7.04
N GLY A 39 11.23 -9.53 7.61
CA GLY A 39 12.20 -8.64 8.25
C GLY A 39 13.08 -7.82 7.29
N ALA A 40 12.78 -7.78 5.98
CA ALA A 40 13.46 -6.88 5.04
C ALA A 40 13.13 -5.38 5.24
N GLY A 41 12.17 -5.06 6.10
CA GLY A 41 11.80 -3.67 6.42
C GLY A 41 10.77 -3.04 5.47
N LYS A 42 9.89 -3.83 4.86
CA LYS A 42 8.85 -3.36 3.93
C LYS A 42 7.89 -2.36 4.59
N THR A 43 7.24 -2.77 5.68
CA THR A 43 6.30 -1.93 6.45
C THR A 43 6.99 -0.70 7.04
N SER A 44 8.21 -0.84 7.58
CA SER A 44 8.96 0.32 8.08
C SER A 44 9.27 1.34 6.98
N PHE A 45 9.60 0.91 5.76
CA PHE A 45 9.78 1.84 4.64
C PHE A 45 8.46 2.49 4.22
N LEU A 46 7.39 1.70 4.17
CA LEU A 46 6.05 2.20 3.89
C LEU A 46 5.67 3.31 4.85
N GLU A 47 5.82 3.09 6.15
CA GLU A 47 5.38 4.02 7.20
C GLU A 47 6.32 5.21 7.44
N GLU A 48 7.64 5.00 7.35
CA GLU A 48 8.63 6.04 7.66
C GLU A 48 9.05 6.86 6.43
N VAL A 49 8.85 6.33 5.21
CA VAL A 49 9.31 6.97 3.97
C VAL A 49 8.18 7.24 2.99
N LEU A 50 7.40 6.22 2.61
CA LEU A 50 6.37 6.39 1.56
C LEU A 50 5.17 7.19 2.06
N VAL A 51 4.54 6.79 3.17
CA VAL A 51 3.35 7.45 3.73
C VAL A 51 3.60 8.94 3.98
N PRO A 52 4.70 9.37 4.63
CA PRO A 52 4.96 10.80 4.84
C PRO A 52 5.16 11.60 3.55
N LYS A 53 5.67 10.97 2.49
CA LYS A 53 5.81 11.62 1.18
C LYS A 53 4.49 11.69 0.43
N ILE A 54 3.72 10.60 0.44
CA ILE A 54 2.41 10.53 -0.21
C ILE A 54 1.44 11.51 0.42
N HIS A 55 1.37 11.54 1.76
CA HIS A 55 0.45 12.41 2.50
C HIS A 55 0.71 13.92 2.28
N LYS A 56 1.89 14.31 1.79
CA LYS A 56 2.17 15.72 1.44
C LYS A 56 1.55 16.14 0.10
N ALA A 57 1.20 15.19 -0.76
CA ALA A 57 0.80 15.45 -2.14
C ALA A 57 -0.54 14.82 -2.53
N TYR A 58 -1.02 13.83 -1.78
CA TYR A 58 -2.22 13.05 -2.11
C TYR A 58 -3.05 12.75 -0.86
N ASP A 59 -4.37 12.73 -1.05
CA ASP A 59 -5.27 12.09 -0.11
C ASP A 59 -5.13 10.58 -0.23
N LEU A 60 -4.89 9.89 0.90
CA LEU A 60 -4.65 8.46 0.93
C LEU A 60 -5.58 7.74 1.89
N LEU A 61 -5.87 6.47 1.60
CA LEU A 61 -6.49 5.53 2.52
C LEU A 61 -5.46 4.45 2.85
N TYR A 62 -5.14 4.28 4.13
CA TYR A 62 -4.19 3.28 4.61
C TYR A 62 -4.89 2.22 5.45
N LEU A 63 -4.83 0.98 4.96
CA LEU A 63 -5.27 -0.22 5.65
C LEU A 63 -4.02 -0.94 6.17
N ALA A 64 -3.83 -0.89 7.48
CA ALA A 64 -2.69 -1.47 8.17
C ALA A 64 -2.82 -2.98 8.34
N GLN A 65 -1.69 -3.65 8.58
CA GLN A 65 -1.62 -5.10 8.83
C GLN A 65 -2.58 -5.58 9.94
N ASP A 66 -2.72 -4.81 11.01
CA ASP A 66 -3.64 -5.05 12.13
C ASP A 66 -4.95 -4.26 11.95
N ILE A 67 -5.68 -4.58 10.88
CA ILE A 67 -6.89 -3.85 10.47
C ILE A 67 -7.99 -3.85 11.55
N GLU A 68 -8.00 -4.83 12.45
CA GLU A 68 -8.94 -4.92 13.56
C GLU A 68 -8.88 -3.67 14.45
N ILE A 69 -7.69 -3.06 14.59
CA ILE A 69 -7.50 -1.82 15.35
C ILE A 69 -8.21 -0.64 14.68
N GLN A 70 -8.38 -0.68 13.35
CA GLN A 70 -9.06 0.34 12.58
C GLN A 70 -10.58 0.12 12.53
N GLN A 71 -11.12 -1.01 13.02
CA GLN A 71 -12.53 -1.38 12.89
C GLN A 71 -13.50 -0.31 13.41
N THR A 72 -13.25 0.22 14.61
CA THR A 72 -14.08 1.28 15.20
C THR A 72 -14.07 2.55 14.34
N THR A 73 -12.90 2.90 13.78
CA THR A 73 -12.75 4.05 12.86
C THR A 73 -13.55 3.84 11.58
N MET A 74 -13.52 2.63 11.01
CA MET A 74 -14.30 2.29 9.81
C MET A 74 -15.80 2.45 10.07
N ILE A 75 -16.29 1.86 11.16
CA ILE A 75 -17.70 1.92 11.58
C ILE A 75 -18.13 3.38 11.76
N ALA A 76 -17.37 4.16 12.55
CA ALA A 76 -17.67 5.55 12.82
C ALA A 76 -17.69 6.40 11.53
N THR A 77 -16.71 6.19 10.65
CA THR A 77 -16.61 6.92 9.38
C THR A 77 -17.82 6.64 8.48
N LEU A 78 -18.20 5.36 8.33
CA LEU A 78 -19.35 4.98 7.53
C LEU A 78 -20.66 5.53 8.08
N ALA A 79 -20.85 5.45 9.41
CA ALA A 79 -22.01 6.02 10.07
C ALA A 79 -22.12 7.55 9.87
N LEU A 80 -21.01 8.28 10.00
CA LEU A 80 -20.96 9.73 9.76
C LEU A 80 -21.27 10.11 8.31
N LEU A 81 -20.93 9.24 7.36
CA LEU A 81 -21.25 9.40 5.94
C LEU A 81 -22.65 8.87 5.57
N ASN A 82 -23.44 8.44 6.56
CA ASN A 82 -24.75 7.82 6.39
C ASN A 82 -24.72 6.64 5.40
N GLN A 83 -23.64 5.86 5.43
CA GLN A 83 -23.45 4.64 4.64
C GLN A 83 -23.84 3.41 5.47
N PRO A 84 -24.25 2.29 4.84
CA PRO A 84 -24.43 1.02 5.52
C PRO A 84 -23.14 0.59 6.23
N VAL A 85 -23.27 0.05 7.45
CA VAL A 85 -22.17 -0.48 8.25
C VAL A 85 -22.28 -2.01 8.30
N PRO A 86 -21.43 -2.75 7.57
CA PRO A 86 -21.44 -4.21 7.63
C PRO A 86 -20.86 -4.74 8.94
N ASP A 87 -21.39 -5.87 9.41
CA ASP A 87 -20.91 -6.56 10.63
C ASP A 87 -19.67 -7.44 10.35
N PHE A 88 -19.48 -7.88 9.10
CA PHE A 88 -18.37 -8.72 8.70
C PHE A 88 -17.17 -7.88 8.23
N LEU A 89 -15.98 -8.15 8.78
CA LEU A 89 -14.79 -7.31 8.59
C LEU A 89 -14.38 -7.11 7.11
N PRO A 90 -14.30 -8.14 6.26
CA PRO A 90 -14.05 -7.96 4.82
C PRO A 90 -15.07 -7.05 4.11
N ASP A 91 -16.35 -7.16 4.47
CA ASP A 91 -17.40 -6.32 3.90
C ASP A 91 -17.29 -4.88 4.42
N LEU A 92 -16.95 -4.73 5.71
CA LEU A 92 -16.70 -3.43 6.33
C LEU A 92 -15.52 -2.70 5.69
N ILE A 93 -14.42 -3.41 5.46
CA ILE A 93 -13.25 -2.89 4.73
C ILE A 93 -13.66 -2.45 3.32
N THR A 94 -14.41 -3.29 2.61
CA THR A 94 -14.89 -2.99 1.26
C THR A 94 -15.79 -1.75 1.24
N ALA A 95 -16.72 -1.64 2.18
CA ALA A 95 -17.59 -0.48 2.34
C ALA A 95 -16.79 0.79 2.63
N TRP A 96 -15.80 0.71 3.53
CA TRP A 96 -14.95 1.84 3.88
C TRP A 96 -14.10 2.33 2.70
N ILE A 97 -13.51 1.40 1.95
CA ILE A 97 -12.83 1.71 0.70
C ILE A 97 -13.79 2.40 -0.27
N LYS A 98 -15.01 1.89 -0.48
CA LYS A 98 -15.98 2.54 -1.39
C LYS A 98 -16.40 3.94 -0.93
N ALA A 99 -16.50 4.17 0.38
CA ALA A 99 -16.84 5.46 0.96
C ALA A 99 -15.71 6.51 0.83
N ALA A 100 -14.45 6.06 0.74
CA ALA A 100 -13.27 6.91 0.57
C ALA A 100 -13.11 7.44 -0.87
N THR A 101 -14.09 8.21 -1.34
CA THR A 101 -14.20 8.68 -2.74
C THR A 101 -13.16 9.73 -3.14
N ARG A 102 -12.60 10.46 -2.16
CA ARG A 102 -11.58 11.51 -2.40
C ARG A 102 -10.15 10.99 -2.42
N CYS A 103 -9.91 9.80 -1.86
CA CYS A 103 -8.58 9.22 -1.78
C CYS A 103 -8.08 8.82 -3.18
N GLN A 104 -6.88 9.28 -3.51
CA GLN A 104 -6.19 9.00 -4.76
C GLN A 104 -5.22 7.84 -4.63
N VAL A 105 -4.75 7.57 -3.41
CA VAL A 105 -3.82 6.48 -3.10
C VAL A 105 -4.46 5.50 -2.14
N LEU A 106 -4.33 4.21 -2.44
CA LEU A 106 -4.71 3.11 -1.55
C LEU A 106 -3.44 2.40 -1.09
N ILE A 107 -3.33 2.15 0.21
CA ILE A 107 -2.25 1.36 0.79
C ILE A 107 -2.84 0.15 1.49
N LEU A 108 -2.36 -1.03 1.10
CA LEU A 108 -2.79 -2.34 1.59
C LEU A 108 -1.59 -3.06 2.22
N ASP A 109 -1.45 -2.99 3.53
CA ASP A 109 -0.38 -3.67 4.25
C ASP A 109 -0.89 -5.04 4.75
N GLU A 110 -0.50 -6.12 4.08
CA GLU A 110 -0.87 -7.52 4.37
C GLU A 110 -2.38 -7.79 4.47
N ILE A 111 -3.19 -6.99 3.76
CA ILE A 111 -4.66 -7.09 3.76
C ILE A 111 -5.17 -8.29 2.94
N ASP A 112 -4.33 -8.89 2.10
CA ASP A 112 -4.69 -10.04 1.27
C ASP A 112 -5.22 -11.25 2.06
N LYS A 113 -4.84 -11.40 3.33
CA LYS A 113 -5.38 -12.45 4.22
C LYS A 113 -6.90 -12.39 4.39
N TYR A 114 -7.51 -11.20 4.22
CA TYR A 114 -8.95 -10.98 4.34
C TYR A 114 -9.70 -11.18 3.01
N PHE A 115 -9.00 -11.21 1.86
CA PHE A 115 -9.60 -11.18 0.52
C PHE A 115 -8.93 -12.20 -0.40
N LYS A 116 -9.33 -13.48 -0.27
CA LYS A 116 -8.64 -14.59 -0.94
C LYS A 116 -8.91 -14.76 -2.43
N LYS A 117 -9.99 -14.21 -3.01
CA LYS A 117 -10.36 -14.47 -4.42
C LYS A 117 -10.87 -13.28 -5.23
N ASP A 118 -11.55 -12.30 -4.63
CA ASP A 118 -12.25 -11.24 -5.39
C ASP A 118 -11.84 -9.80 -5.00
N LEU A 119 -10.55 -9.62 -4.67
CA LEU A 119 -10.00 -8.36 -4.18
C LEU A 119 -10.25 -7.17 -5.14
N ASP A 120 -10.09 -7.40 -6.45
CA ASP A 120 -10.26 -6.35 -7.48
C ASP A 120 -11.70 -5.85 -7.58
N GLN A 121 -12.63 -6.78 -7.75
CA GLN A 121 -14.05 -6.48 -7.91
C GLN A 121 -14.63 -5.92 -6.61
N ALA A 122 -14.16 -6.41 -5.46
CA ALA A 122 -14.56 -5.87 -4.16
C ALA A 122 -14.16 -4.40 -4.02
N MET A 123 -12.91 -4.04 -4.35
CA MET A 123 -12.34 -2.72 -4.02
C MET A 123 -12.35 -1.71 -5.17
N THR A 124 -12.62 -2.14 -6.41
CA THR A 124 -12.59 -1.29 -7.62
C THR A 124 -11.23 -0.57 -7.75
N LEU A 125 -10.14 -1.34 -7.77
CA LEU A 125 -8.77 -0.81 -7.65
C LEU A 125 -8.41 0.23 -8.71
N SER A 126 -8.93 0.07 -9.93
CA SER A 126 -8.70 0.99 -11.06
C SER A 126 -9.10 2.44 -10.81
N ARG A 127 -9.91 2.72 -9.77
CA ARG A 127 -10.27 4.08 -9.37
C ARG A 127 -9.11 4.86 -8.73
N PHE A 128 -8.10 4.18 -8.21
CA PHE A 128 -6.98 4.81 -7.53
C PHE A 128 -5.88 5.17 -8.53
N SER A 129 -5.23 6.31 -8.30
CA SER A 129 -4.05 6.69 -9.07
C SER A 129 -2.82 5.87 -8.71
N LEU A 130 -2.76 5.37 -7.48
CA LEU A 130 -1.67 4.54 -6.98
C LEU A 130 -2.20 3.55 -5.95
N VAL A 131 -1.82 2.29 -6.09
CA VAL A 131 -2.04 1.25 -5.09
C VAL A 131 -0.69 0.76 -4.61
N LEU A 132 -0.42 0.84 -3.31
CA LEU A 132 0.75 0.23 -2.68
C LEU A 132 0.30 -1.00 -1.91
N THR A 133 0.99 -2.13 -2.11
CA THR A 133 0.68 -3.35 -1.37
C THR A 133 1.93 -3.98 -0.80
N VAL A 134 1.88 -4.32 0.49
CA VAL A 134 2.80 -5.25 1.12
C VAL A 134 2.04 -6.57 1.20
N SER A 135 2.57 -7.62 0.59
CA SER A 135 1.92 -8.93 0.65
C SER A 135 2.96 -10.05 0.65
N HIS A 136 2.66 -11.11 1.39
CA HIS A 136 3.41 -12.35 1.35
C HIS A 136 2.88 -13.34 0.32
N ILE A 137 1.70 -13.07 -0.26
CA ILE A 137 1.06 -13.90 -1.27
C ILE A 137 1.32 -13.29 -2.64
N ASN A 138 1.72 -14.12 -3.61
CA ASN A 138 1.89 -13.67 -4.98
C ASN A 138 0.53 -13.47 -5.67
N LEU A 139 -0.16 -12.38 -5.35
CA LEU A 139 -1.44 -12.00 -5.93
C LEU A 139 -1.24 -10.92 -6.97
N GLN A 140 -0.88 -11.29 -8.20
CA GLN A 140 -0.83 -10.31 -9.31
C GLN A 140 -2.19 -10.17 -9.99
N ALA A 141 -2.97 -11.26 -10.10
CA ALA A 141 -4.19 -11.29 -10.87
C ALA A 141 -5.22 -10.21 -10.48
N PRO A 142 -5.49 -9.93 -9.19
CA PRO A 142 -6.47 -8.91 -8.82
C PRO A 142 -6.03 -7.48 -9.14
N TYR A 143 -4.74 -7.23 -9.36
CA TYR A 143 -4.25 -5.88 -9.61
C TYR A 143 -4.11 -5.56 -11.09
N ARG A 144 -4.42 -6.50 -12.00
CA ARG A 144 -4.34 -6.30 -13.45
C ARG A 144 -5.38 -5.33 -14.01
N SER A 145 -6.36 -4.90 -13.21
CA SER A 145 -7.23 -3.76 -13.55
C SER A 145 -6.48 -2.44 -13.55
N MET A 146 -5.30 -2.38 -12.92
CA MET A 146 -4.38 -1.25 -12.97
C MET A 146 -3.58 -1.29 -14.26
N GLN A 147 -3.34 -0.11 -14.84
CA GLN A 147 -2.64 0.02 -16.13
C GLN A 147 -1.18 -0.41 -16.05
N HIS A 148 -0.55 -0.20 -14.89
CA HIS A 148 0.86 -0.49 -14.68
C HIS A 148 1.09 -1.27 -13.39
N GLY A 149 1.99 -2.25 -13.44
CA GLY A 149 2.40 -3.04 -12.29
C GLY A 149 3.90 -2.96 -12.05
N TYR A 150 4.29 -2.76 -10.80
CA TYR A 150 5.70 -2.69 -10.39
C TYR A 150 5.98 -3.53 -9.15
N ALA A 151 7.16 -4.14 -9.08
CA ALA A 151 7.70 -4.68 -7.85
C ALA A 151 8.80 -3.76 -7.30
N LEU A 152 8.61 -3.22 -6.10
CA LEU A 152 9.66 -2.58 -5.33
C LEU A 152 10.34 -3.65 -4.46
N ARG A 153 11.51 -4.11 -4.88
CA ARG A 153 12.27 -5.17 -4.21
C ARG A 153 13.14 -4.60 -3.09
N PHE A 154 13.13 -5.29 -1.96
CA PHE A 154 13.88 -4.97 -0.75
C PHE A 154 14.94 -6.05 -0.54
N GLN A 155 16.20 -5.68 -0.69
CA GLN A 155 17.33 -6.57 -0.45
C GLN A 155 18.14 -6.09 0.75
N ARG A 156 18.09 -6.84 1.84
CA ARG A 156 18.84 -6.51 3.06
C ARG A 156 20.27 -7.05 2.95
N ASN A 157 21.21 -6.14 2.68
CA ASN A 157 22.62 -6.48 2.45
C ASN A 157 23.45 -6.52 3.74
N HIS A 158 23.06 -5.70 4.73
CA HIS A 158 23.72 -5.62 6.03
C HIS A 158 22.68 -5.52 7.15
N VAL A 159 23.15 -5.53 8.41
CA VAL A 159 22.28 -5.46 9.59
C VAL A 159 21.33 -4.26 9.55
N ARG A 160 21.71 -3.12 8.94
CA ARG A 160 20.87 -1.91 8.89
C ARG A 160 20.62 -1.33 7.50
N THR A 161 21.26 -1.85 6.46
CA THR A 161 21.14 -1.29 5.11
C THR A 161 20.27 -2.17 4.23
N VAL A 162 19.29 -1.55 3.57
CA VAL A 162 18.38 -2.20 2.64
C VAL A 162 18.48 -1.51 1.28
N THR A 163 18.86 -2.25 0.25
CA THR A 163 18.88 -1.72 -1.12
C THR A 163 17.52 -1.94 -1.75
N LEU A 164 17.02 -0.89 -2.42
CA LEU A 164 15.75 -0.88 -3.12
C LEU A 164 15.96 -0.93 -4.62
N SER A 165 15.16 -1.71 -5.33
CA SER A 165 15.11 -1.70 -6.79
C SER A 165 13.67 -1.81 -7.29
N LEU A 166 13.36 -1.07 -8.34
CA LEU A 166 12.04 -1.11 -8.97
C LEU A 166 12.12 -1.97 -10.24
N GLU A 167 11.22 -2.92 -10.37
CA GLU A 167 11.03 -3.75 -11.55
C GLU A 167 9.63 -3.51 -12.13
N HIS A 168 9.54 -3.34 -13.44
CA HIS A 168 8.27 -3.24 -14.15
C HIS A 168 7.74 -4.64 -14.46
N LEU A 169 6.46 -4.88 -14.16
CA LEU A 169 5.81 -6.19 -14.30
C LEU A 169 4.86 -6.24 -15.52
N TRP A 170 4.06 -5.20 -15.73
CA TRP A 170 3.17 -5.02 -16.90
C TRP A 170 2.85 -3.55 -17.12
#